data_AF-A0A7V7DAC8-F1
#
_entry.id   AF-A0A7V7DAC8-F1
#
_cell.length_a   1.000
_cell.length_b   1.000
_cell.length_c   1.000
_cell.angle_alpha   90.00
_cell.angle_beta   90.00
_cell.angle_gamma   90.00
#
_symmetry.space_group_name_H-M   'P 1'
#
loop_
_entity.id
_entity.type
_entity.pdbx_description
1 polymer ?
#
loop_
_entity_poly.entity_id
_entity_poly.type
_entity_poly.pdbx_seq_one_letter_code
_entity_poly.pdbx_strand_id
1 'polypeptide(L)'
;KVNAYVARLDAMLKEMEIASDLYIMQSNGGVITAEMAREMSARTILSGPAGGALTGVFLAKSVDQPNIITIDMGGTSSDICLIEDCSPRLTTEADIEGYPIKLPMIDINTIGAGGGSIAWIDAGGALRVGPQSAGADPGPVCYDRGGTEPTVTDANAILGRINPDYILGGEMNLDLARAKTVMEEKIARPLGIDLLKAAEGIIAVVNANMIRGIRRVSVERGYDPRNFVLVPFGGAGPLHGVELARELNMPQIIVPAYPGIASAFGMLSADVRHDYVRTHITETGHADVDHLESLFRDMESNGSAQLGREGFSGASSVLLRYADMRYHRQAYELSIPLIKGRLSREGIENLVRHFHQSHQAAYGYTREKEPVEFVNLRVVALGKLPAISTSDDRPKGKKPPVPINSRRVVFNGQPVETKVYQRDSLLHEQLIQGPAVVEQLDSTIVVPPRYRAETDRYGNLMIQKGEQS
;
A
#
# COMPACT_ATOMS: atom_id res chain seq x y z
N LYS A 1 -20.20 1.10 -16.80
CA LYS A 1 -19.74 2.33 -16.10
C LYS A 1 -18.28 2.67 -16.44
N VAL A 2 -17.31 1.77 -16.17
CA VAL A 2 -15.88 1.99 -16.48
C VAL A 2 -15.64 2.36 -17.95
N ASN A 3 -16.19 1.59 -18.91
CA ASN A 3 -16.00 1.86 -20.34
C ASN A 3 -16.37 3.29 -20.73
N ALA A 4 -17.57 3.76 -20.35
CA ALA A 4 -18.04 5.11 -20.65
C ALA A 4 -17.18 6.20 -19.98
N TYR A 5 -16.73 5.97 -18.74
CA TYR A 5 -15.85 6.91 -18.03
C TYR A 5 -14.50 7.05 -18.73
N VAL A 6 -13.84 5.93 -19.05
CA VAL A 6 -12.52 5.93 -19.71
C VAL A 6 -12.61 6.50 -21.12
N ALA A 7 -13.66 6.15 -21.88
CA ALA A 7 -13.87 6.69 -23.22
C ALA A 7 -14.02 8.22 -23.22
N ARG A 8 -14.78 8.75 -22.25
CA ARG A 8 -14.94 10.20 -22.10
C ARG A 8 -13.65 10.87 -21.67
N LEU A 9 -12.90 10.30 -20.73
CA LEU A 9 -11.61 10.84 -20.31
C LEU A 9 -10.62 10.87 -21.47
N ASP A 10 -10.49 9.79 -22.23
CA ASP A 10 -9.62 9.70 -23.40
C ASP A 10 -10.00 10.75 -24.47
N ALA A 11 -11.29 10.92 -24.75
CA ALA A 11 -11.76 11.96 -25.66
C ALA A 11 -11.43 13.38 -25.17
N MET A 12 -11.65 13.66 -23.88
CA MET A 12 -11.33 14.96 -23.28
C MET A 12 -9.83 15.28 -23.34
N LEU A 13 -8.96 14.31 -23.08
CA LEU A 13 -7.51 14.51 -23.17
C LEU A 13 -7.07 14.83 -24.60
N LYS A 14 -7.69 14.18 -25.60
CA LYS A 14 -7.45 14.47 -27.02
C LYS A 14 -7.98 15.85 -27.43
N GLU A 15 -9.15 16.25 -26.94
CA GLU A 15 -9.70 17.60 -27.13
C GLU A 15 -8.81 18.69 -26.51
N MET A 16 -8.15 18.36 -25.39
CA MET A 16 -7.15 19.23 -24.74
C MET A 16 -5.77 19.19 -25.40
N GLU A 17 -5.61 18.47 -26.53
CA GLU A 17 -4.37 18.31 -27.28
C GLU A 17 -3.19 17.77 -26.43
N ILE A 18 -3.50 16.95 -25.42
CA ILE A 18 -2.47 16.28 -24.62
C ILE A 18 -1.85 15.16 -25.46
N ALA A 19 -0.55 15.29 -25.73
CA ALA A 19 0.18 14.41 -26.65
C ALA A 19 0.47 12.99 -26.11
N SER A 20 0.29 12.76 -24.80
CA SER A 20 0.58 11.47 -24.16
C SER A 20 -0.60 10.51 -24.25
N ASP A 21 -0.32 9.22 -24.43
CA ASP A 21 -1.32 8.17 -24.33
C ASP A 21 -1.90 8.05 -22.91
N LEU A 22 -3.20 7.73 -22.82
CA LEU A 22 -3.86 7.44 -21.56
C LEU A 22 -3.66 5.97 -21.15
N TYR A 23 -2.95 5.79 -20.05
CA TYR A 23 -2.75 4.50 -19.40
C TYR A 23 -3.60 4.37 -18.14
N ILE A 24 -4.13 3.17 -17.90
CA ILE A 24 -4.96 2.82 -16.75
C ILE A 24 -4.24 1.76 -15.93
N MET A 25 -4.10 2.02 -14.62
CA MET A 25 -3.50 1.11 -13.67
C MET A 25 -4.31 -0.18 -13.53
N GLN A 26 -3.60 -1.30 -13.43
CA GLN A 26 -4.14 -2.62 -13.17
C GLN A 26 -3.84 -3.10 -11.76
N SER A 27 -4.57 -4.12 -11.33
CA SER A 27 -4.36 -4.77 -10.03
C SER A 27 -2.99 -5.43 -9.90
N ASN A 28 -2.34 -5.82 -11.01
CA ASN A 28 -1.06 -6.56 -11.04
C ASN A 28 0.19 -5.65 -10.95
N GLY A 29 0.02 -4.33 -10.76
CA GLY A 29 1.10 -3.36 -10.69
C GLY A 29 1.64 -2.88 -12.04
N GLY A 30 0.99 -3.21 -13.15
CA GLY A 30 1.28 -2.62 -14.45
C GLY A 30 0.14 -1.73 -14.97
N VAL A 31 0.36 -1.12 -16.11
CA VAL A 31 -0.66 -0.31 -16.79
C VAL A 31 -1.05 -0.91 -18.15
N ILE A 32 -2.26 -0.61 -18.60
CA ILE A 32 -2.78 -0.93 -19.93
C ILE A 32 -3.33 0.32 -20.60
N THR A 33 -3.46 0.29 -21.93
CA THR A 33 -4.08 1.38 -22.68
C THR A 33 -5.54 1.59 -22.28
N ALA A 34 -6.06 2.80 -22.52
CA ALA A 34 -7.46 3.14 -22.33
C ALA A 34 -8.41 2.18 -23.09
N GLU A 35 -8.05 1.78 -24.31
CA GLU A 35 -8.81 0.80 -25.10
C GLU A 35 -8.92 -0.55 -24.38
N MET A 36 -7.79 -1.12 -23.96
CA MET A 36 -7.74 -2.40 -23.26
C MET A 36 -8.49 -2.35 -21.92
N ALA A 37 -8.39 -1.25 -21.18
CA ALA A 37 -9.12 -1.07 -19.93
C ALA A 37 -10.65 -1.07 -20.13
N ARG A 38 -11.12 -0.60 -21.29
CA ARG A 38 -12.55 -0.61 -21.64
C ARG A 38 -13.04 -2.01 -21.99
N GLU A 39 -12.21 -2.83 -22.64
CA GLU A 39 -12.52 -4.22 -22.97
C GLU A 39 -12.39 -5.16 -21.76
N MET A 40 -11.36 -4.96 -20.94
CA MET A 40 -10.99 -5.85 -19.82
C MET A 40 -11.08 -5.16 -18.46
N SER A 41 -12.17 -4.41 -18.23
CA SER A 41 -12.38 -3.61 -17.01
C SER A 41 -12.21 -4.34 -15.66
N ALA A 42 -12.38 -5.66 -15.61
CA ALA A 42 -12.13 -6.42 -14.38
C ALA A 42 -10.65 -6.34 -13.92
N ARG A 43 -9.72 -6.05 -14.83
CA ARG A 43 -8.29 -5.87 -14.52
C ARG A 43 -7.97 -4.58 -13.76
N THR A 44 -8.92 -3.64 -13.68
CA THR A 44 -8.72 -2.34 -13.01
C THR A 44 -9.22 -2.33 -11.57
N ILE A 45 -9.70 -3.46 -11.06
CA ILE A 45 -10.19 -3.60 -9.69
C ILE A 45 -9.00 -3.45 -8.73
N LEU A 46 -9.14 -2.68 -7.64
CA LEU A 46 -8.03 -2.39 -6.70
C LEU A 46 -6.77 -1.80 -7.40
N SER A 47 -6.95 -1.07 -8.49
CA SER A 47 -5.88 -0.36 -9.21
C SER A 47 -5.23 0.76 -8.38
N GLY A 48 -6.01 1.48 -7.58
CA GLY A 48 -5.49 2.49 -6.64
C GLY A 48 -4.48 1.91 -5.65
N PRO A 49 -4.88 0.90 -4.84
CA PRO A 49 -4.00 0.22 -3.90
C PRO A 49 -2.74 -0.38 -4.55
N ALA A 50 -2.85 -0.90 -5.79
CA ALA A 50 -1.68 -1.38 -6.53
C ALA A 50 -0.64 -0.27 -6.74
N GLY A 51 -1.07 0.96 -7.03
CA GLY A 51 -0.19 2.14 -7.07
C GLY A 51 0.52 2.38 -5.74
N GLY A 52 -0.19 2.27 -4.61
CA GLY A 52 0.39 2.39 -3.27
C GLY A 52 1.47 1.33 -3.00
N ALA A 53 1.24 0.08 -3.41
CA ALA A 53 2.26 -0.97 -3.32
C ALA A 53 3.50 -0.65 -4.15
N LEU A 54 3.34 -0.10 -5.36
CA LEU A 54 4.47 0.32 -6.20
C LEU A 54 5.27 1.48 -5.58
N THR A 55 4.62 2.39 -4.84
CA THR A 55 5.33 3.41 -4.04
C THR A 55 6.20 2.76 -2.98
N GLY A 56 5.70 1.70 -2.34
CA GLY A 56 6.51 0.89 -1.46
C GLY A 56 7.74 0.33 -2.18
N VAL A 57 7.56 -0.31 -3.33
CA VAL A 57 8.67 -0.89 -4.12
C VAL A 57 9.70 0.17 -4.50
N PHE A 58 9.24 1.35 -4.90
CA PHE A 58 10.09 2.48 -5.22
C PHE A 58 10.92 2.93 -4.01
N LEU A 59 10.29 3.09 -2.85
CA LEU A 59 10.96 3.50 -1.63
C LEU A 59 11.95 2.45 -1.12
N ALA A 60 11.55 1.17 -1.12
CA ALA A 60 12.40 0.05 -0.74
C ALA A 60 13.75 0.09 -1.48
N LYS A 61 13.71 0.35 -2.80
CA LYS A 61 14.90 0.49 -3.64
C LYS A 61 15.65 1.80 -3.39
N SER A 62 14.94 2.90 -3.19
CA SER A 62 15.56 4.23 -3.09
C SER A 62 16.31 4.44 -1.77
N VAL A 63 15.84 3.82 -0.69
CA VAL A 63 16.44 3.93 0.65
C VAL A 63 17.20 2.68 1.11
N ASP A 64 17.48 1.75 0.18
CA ASP A 64 18.14 0.47 0.44
C ASP A 64 17.49 -0.35 1.59
N GLN A 65 16.16 -0.36 1.63
CA GLN A 65 15.35 -1.13 2.58
C GLN A 65 14.53 -2.18 1.83
N PRO A 66 15.06 -3.40 1.61
CA PRO A 66 14.40 -4.39 0.76
C PRO A 66 13.06 -4.89 1.30
N ASN A 67 12.89 -4.85 2.62
CA ASN A 67 11.75 -5.44 3.32
C ASN A 67 10.91 -4.36 4.00
N ILE A 68 9.76 -4.06 3.41
CA ILE A 68 8.84 -3.06 3.93
C ILE A 68 7.39 -3.57 3.96
N ILE A 69 6.60 -3.00 4.86
CA ILE A 69 5.14 -3.18 4.87
C ILE A 69 4.52 -1.80 4.66
N THR A 70 3.72 -1.66 3.61
CA THR A 70 2.97 -0.43 3.36
C THR A 70 1.63 -0.44 4.08
N ILE A 71 1.17 0.74 4.47
CA ILE A 71 -0.21 0.95 4.91
C ILE A 71 -0.74 2.28 4.34
N ASP A 72 -1.65 2.20 3.38
CA ASP A 72 -2.36 3.34 2.80
C ASP A 72 -3.67 3.54 3.56
N MET A 73 -3.74 4.51 4.48
CA MET A 73 -4.98 4.81 5.20
C MET A 73 -5.61 6.09 4.66
N GLY A 74 -6.75 5.91 3.99
CA GLY A 74 -7.60 6.99 3.50
C GLY A 74 -8.75 7.32 4.45
N GLY A 75 -9.82 7.90 3.91
CA GLY A 75 -11.04 8.22 4.67
C GLY A 75 -11.93 7.00 4.96
N THR A 76 -11.88 5.94 4.16
CA THR A 76 -12.82 4.81 4.25
C THR A 76 -12.17 3.51 4.67
N SER A 77 -10.96 3.27 4.20
CA SER A 77 -10.27 1.99 4.26
C SER A 77 -8.77 2.16 4.48
N SER A 78 -8.12 1.06 4.83
CA SER A 78 -6.68 0.92 4.79
C SER A 78 -6.29 -0.22 3.87
N ASP A 79 -5.31 0.00 3.01
CA ASP A 79 -4.73 -1.00 2.13
C ASP A 79 -3.32 -1.35 2.58
N ILE A 80 -3.07 -2.65 2.79
CA ILE A 80 -1.81 -3.13 3.37
C ILE A 80 -1.14 -4.09 2.39
N CYS A 81 0.12 -3.86 2.08
CA CYS A 81 0.92 -4.73 1.23
C CYS A 81 2.27 -5.05 1.89
N LEU A 82 2.71 -6.30 1.78
CA LEU A 82 4.04 -6.73 2.19
C LEU A 82 4.94 -6.80 0.96
N ILE A 83 6.12 -6.21 1.07
CA ILE A 83 7.15 -6.17 0.03
C ILE A 83 8.42 -6.76 0.64
N GLU A 84 8.92 -7.83 0.03
CA GLU A 84 10.15 -8.52 0.42
C GLU A 84 11.12 -8.46 -0.77
N ASP A 85 12.40 -8.23 -0.50
CA ASP A 85 13.44 -8.13 -1.53
C ASP A 85 13.07 -7.16 -2.67
N CYS A 86 12.49 -6.01 -2.32
CA CYS A 86 12.01 -4.98 -3.25
C CYS A 86 10.96 -5.48 -4.26
N SER A 87 10.20 -6.52 -3.94
CA SER A 87 9.15 -7.08 -4.79
C SER A 87 7.86 -7.36 -4.01
N PRO A 88 6.69 -6.97 -4.54
CA PRO A 88 5.42 -7.34 -3.93
C PRO A 88 5.03 -8.75 -4.38
N ARG A 89 4.38 -9.50 -3.49
CA ARG A 89 3.79 -10.79 -3.86
C ARG A 89 2.62 -10.59 -4.82
N LEU A 90 2.53 -11.44 -5.85
CA LEU A 90 1.34 -11.54 -6.69
C LEU A 90 0.45 -12.71 -6.21
N THR A 91 -0.85 -12.55 -6.36
CA THR A 91 -1.86 -13.57 -6.09
C THR A 91 -2.89 -13.63 -7.22
N THR A 92 -3.49 -14.80 -7.39
CA THR A 92 -4.73 -15.00 -8.19
C THR A 92 -5.87 -15.48 -7.29
N GLU A 93 -5.72 -15.35 -5.98
CA GLU A 93 -6.69 -15.76 -4.98
C GLU A 93 -7.13 -14.53 -4.20
N ALA A 94 -8.09 -13.82 -4.77
CA ALA A 94 -8.73 -12.68 -4.12
C ALA A 94 -10.24 -12.89 -4.02
N ASP A 95 -10.84 -12.23 -3.04
CA ASP A 95 -12.28 -12.16 -2.85
C ASP A 95 -12.67 -10.69 -2.74
N ILE A 96 -13.69 -10.29 -3.47
CA ILE A 96 -14.26 -8.93 -3.38
C ILE A 96 -15.76 -9.08 -3.22
N GLU A 97 -16.27 -8.63 -2.08
CA GLU A 97 -17.70 -8.71 -1.73
C GLU A 97 -18.27 -10.14 -1.86
N GLY A 98 -17.47 -11.16 -1.55
CA GLY A 98 -17.87 -12.57 -1.66
C GLY A 98 -17.74 -13.17 -3.06
N TYR A 99 -17.19 -12.42 -4.02
CA TYR A 99 -16.91 -12.90 -5.36
C TYR A 99 -15.43 -13.27 -5.51
N PRO A 100 -15.11 -14.54 -5.81
CA PRO A 100 -13.73 -14.95 -6.05
C PRO A 100 -13.22 -14.38 -7.38
N ILE A 101 -12.04 -13.76 -7.34
CA ILE A 101 -11.35 -13.18 -8.48
C ILE A 101 -10.10 -14.01 -8.78
N LYS A 102 -10.00 -14.48 -10.03
CA LYS A 102 -8.86 -15.27 -10.55
C LYS A 102 -7.93 -14.48 -11.48
N LEU A 103 -7.98 -13.15 -11.40
CA LEU A 103 -7.06 -12.27 -12.13
C LEU A 103 -5.76 -12.11 -11.34
N PRO A 104 -4.59 -12.06 -12.00
CA PRO A 104 -3.35 -11.70 -11.34
C PRO A 104 -3.45 -10.31 -10.73
N MET A 105 -3.08 -10.19 -9.46
CA MET A 105 -3.05 -8.94 -8.73
C MET A 105 -1.96 -8.92 -7.67
N ILE A 106 -1.52 -7.73 -7.28
CA ILE A 106 -0.69 -7.55 -6.10
C ILE A 106 -1.51 -8.00 -4.90
N ASP A 107 -0.85 -8.75 -4.02
CA ASP A 107 -1.42 -9.29 -2.82
C ASP A 107 -1.57 -8.18 -1.77
N ILE A 108 -2.74 -7.54 -1.79
CA ILE A 108 -3.12 -6.42 -0.93
C ILE A 108 -4.28 -6.85 -0.07
N ASN A 109 -4.17 -6.61 1.23
CA ASN A 109 -5.27 -6.81 2.15
C ASN A 109 -5.91 -5.46 2.50
N THR A 110 -7.11 -5.22 1.97
CA THR A 110 -7.94 -4.06 2.29
C THR A 110 -8.77 -4.32 3.54
N ILE A 111 -8.82 -3.35 4.45
CA ILE A 111 -9.65 -3.38 5.65
C ILE A 111 -10.49 -2.12 5.77
N GLY A 112 -11.70 -2.24 6.31
CA GLY A 112 -12.61 -1.12 6.61
C GLY A 112 -12.16 -0.31 7.83
N ALA A 113 -10.97 0.29 7.75
CA ALA A 113 -10.37 1.12 8.77
C ALA A 113 -9.77 2.36 8.10
N GLY A 114 -10.44 3.51 8.20
CA GLY A 114 -9.99 4.79 7.64
C GLY A 114 -10.33 5.94 8.59
N GLY A 115 -9.96 7.17 8.21
CA GLY A 115 -10.22 8.36 9.02
C GLY A 115 -11.71 8.60 9.28
N GLY A 116 -12.58 8.28 8.32
CA GLY A 116 -14.03 8.36 8.44
C GLY A 116 -14.68 7.12 9.04
N SER A 117 -13.94 6.10 9.49
CA SER A 117 -14.55 4.94 10.15
C SER A 117 -15.34 5.38 11.39
N ILE A 118 -16.60 4.95 11.46
CA ILE A 118 -17.54 5.37 12.50
C ILE A 118 -17.29 4.59 13.78
N ALA A 119 -17.21 5.29 14.90
CA ALA A 119 -17.18 4.72 16.24
C ALA A 119 -18.60 4.52 16.77
N TRP A 120 -18.87 3.36 17.35
CA TRP A 120 -20.18 2.99 17.90
C TRP A 120 -20.02 1.98 19.04
N ILE A 121 -21.08 1.81 19.84
CA ILE A 121 -21.10 0.85 20.94
C ILE A 121 -22.02 -0.30 20.55
N ASP A 122 -21.51 -1.53 20.63
CA ASP A 122 -22.31 -2.71 20.31
C ASP A 122 -23.32 -3.06 21.40
N ALA A 123 -24.23 -3.99 21.10
CA ALA A 123 -25.25 -4.45 22.04
C ALA A 123 -24.67 -5.04 23.34
N GLY A 124 -23.39 -5.43 23.34
CA GLY A 124 -22.65 -5.92 24.50
C GLY A 124 -21.93 -4.82 25.29
N GLY A 125 -22.04 -3.55 24.88
CA GLY A 125 -21.39 -2.42 25.54
C GLY A 125 -19.92 -2.22 25.14
N ALA A 126 -19.43 -2.89 24.09
CA ALA A 126 -18.05 -2.74 23.64
C ALA A 126 -17.93 -1.65 22.57
N LEU A 127 -16.86 -0.85 22.64
CA LEU A 127 -16.50 0.11 21.61
C LEU A 127 -16.06 -0.61 20.32
N ARG A 128 -16.67 -0.22 19.21
CA ARG A 128 -16.35 -0.66 17.86
C ARG A 128 -16.02 0.54 16.98
N VAL A 129 -15.17 0.31 15.99
CA VAL A 129 -14.83 1.32 14.98
C VAL A 129 -14.85 0.65 13.61
N GLY A 130 -15.67 1.17 12.70
CA GLY A 130 -16.00 0.52 11.44
C GLY A 130 -16.92 -0.70 11.61
N PRO A 131 -17.19 -1.45 10.52
CA PRO A 131 -16.69 -1.21 9.15
C PRO A 131 -17.37 -0.04 8.43
N GLN A 132 -18.47 0.51 8.99
CA GLN A 132 -19.15 1.66 8.42
C GLN A 132 -18.21 2.89 8.40
N SER A 133 -18.33 3.68 7.33
CA SER A 133 -17.57 4.92 7.16
C SER A 133 -18.51 6.08 6.85
N ALA A 134 -18.18 7.26 7.37
CA ALA A 134 -18.83 8.52 7.04
C ALA A 134 -18.41 9.07 5.67
N GLY A 135 -17.41 8.46 5.01
CA GLY A 135 -16.90 8.89 3.71
C GLY A 135 -16.33 10.31 3.76
N ALA A 136 -16.42 11.03 2.64
CA ALA A 136 -16.09 12.46 2.54
C ALA A 136 -17.34 13.37 2.59
N ASP A 137 -18.52 12.79 2.35
CA ASP A 137 -19.83 13.46 2.35
C ASP A 137 -20.87 12.48 2.95
N PRO A 138 -21.47 12.75 4.12
CA PRO A 138 -21.32 13.98 4.91
C PRO A 138 -19.99 14.10 5.66
N GLY A 139 -19.20 13.01 5.72
CA GLY A 139 -17.88 12.99 6.35
C GLY A 139 -17.88 13.03 7.88
N PRO A 140 -16.69 13.09 8.49
CA PRO A 140 -16.49 13.33 9.92
C PRO A 140 -17.31 14.50 10.47
N VAL A 141 -17.71 14.43 11.74
CA VAL A 141 -18.49 15.50 12.39
C VAL A 141 -17.74 16.82 12.34
N CYS A 142 -16.42 16.79 12.55
CA CYS A 142 -15.57 17.96 12.54
C CYS A 142 -15.47 18.64 11.18
N TYR A 143 -15.90 18.02 10.07
CA TYR A 143 -15.90 18.66 8.75
C TYR A 143 -17.08 19.64 8.55
N ASP A 144 -18.04 19.66 9.48
CA ASP A 144 -19.23 20.50 9.46
C ASP A 144 -20.05 20.43 8.15
N ARG A 145 -20.08 19.24 7.54
CA ARG A 145 -20.83 18.95 6.29
C ARG A 145 -22.10 18.12 6.52
N GLY A 146 -22.61 18.12 7.76
CA GLY A 146 -23.79 17.35 8.15
C GLY A 146 -23.49 15.99 8.77
N GLY A 147 -22.22 15.66 9.04
CA GLY A 147 -21.82 14.47 9.78
C GLY A 147 -22.44 14.45 11.20
N THR A 148 -22.92 13.29 11.63
CA THR A 148 -23.61 13.10 12.92
C THR A 148 -23.04 11.96 13.76
N GLU A 149 -22.15 11.14 13.21
CA GLU A 149 -21.57 9.98 13.89
C GLU A 149 -20.08 10.22 14.16
N PRO A 150 -19.56 9.92 15.36
CA PRO A 150 -18.16 10.17 15.70
C PRO A 150 -17.24 9.27 14.88
N THR A 151 -16.12 9.81 14.39
CA THR A 151 -15.16 9.11 13.53
C THR A 151 -13.73 9.10 14.07
N VAL A 152 -12.84 8.37 13.40
CA VAL A 152 -11.40 8.35 13.70
C VAL A 152 -10.75 9.73 13.48
N THR A 153 -11.17 10.49 12.48
CA THR A 153 -10.70 11.86 12.24
C THR A 153 -11.15 12.78 13.37
N ASP A 154 -12.40 12.65 13.85
CA ASP A 154 -12.89 13.40 15.01
C ASP A 154 -12.02 13.12 16.25
N ALA A 155 -11.68 11.84 16.49
CA ALA A 155 -10.82 11.46 17.61
C ALA A 155 -9.41 12.08 17.49
N ASN A 156 -8.79 12.01 16.31
CA ASN A 156 -7.48 12.63 16.07
C ASN A 156 -7.53 14.15 16.25
N ALA A 157 -8.60 14.83 15.82
CA ALA A 157 -8.79 16.26 16.02
C ALA A 157 -8.97 16.61 17.51
N ILE A 158 -9.78 15.85 18.26
CA ILE A 158 -10.00 16.05 19.70
C ILE A 158 -8.72 15.88 20.51
N LEU A 159 -7.87 14.93 20.13
CA LEU A 159 -6.56 14.71 20.76
C LEU A 159 -5.51 15.74 20.36
N GLY A 160 -5.86 16.71 19.53
CA GLY A 160 -4.97 17.75 19.03
C GLY A 160 -3.95 17.24 18.01
N ARG A 161 -4.10 16.03 17.46
CA ARG A 161 -3.16 15.50 16.46
C ARG A 161 -3.30 16.22 15.13
N ILE A 162 -4.54 16.56 14.74
CA ILE A 162 -4.87 17.32 13.53
C ILE A 162 -5.06 18.81 13.86
N ASN A 163 -4.62 19.68 12.96
CA ASN A 163 -4.83 21.12 13.07
C ASN A 163 -6.28 21.50 12.74
N PRO A 164 -7.05 22.09 13.67
CA PRO A 164 -8.42 22.51 13.37
C PRO A 164 -8.50 23.67 12.38
N ASP A 165 -7.46 24.50 12.27
CA ASP A 165 -7.47 25.74 11.50
C ASP A 165 -6.70 25.64 10.17
N TYR A 166 -6.06 24.50 9.90
CA TYR A 166 -5.11 24.36 8.78
C TYR A 166 -5.20 23.01 8.07
N ILE A 167 -6.40 22.43 7.98
CA ILE A 167 -6.60 21.24 7.13
C ILE A 167 -6.64 21.65 5.66
N LEU A 168 -6.07 20.82 4.77
CA LEU A 168 -5.95 21.08 3.33
C LEU A 168 -5.33 22.47 3.05
N GLY A 169 -4.30 22.85 3.81
CA GLY A 169 -3.61 24.13 3.62
C GLY A 169 -4.41 25.36 4.10
N GLY A 170 -5.44 25.15 4.93
CA GLY A 170 -6.32 26.19 5.44
C GLY A 170 -7.60 26.39 4.65
N GLU A 171 -7.88 25.55 3.65
CA GLU A 171 -9.13 25.63 2.87
C GLU A 171 -10.37 25.12 3.64
N MET A 172 -10.16 24.37 4.72
CA MET A 172 -11.25 23.84 5.56
C MET A 172 -10.93 23.98 7.04
N ASN A 173 -11.85 24.61 7.77
CA ASN A 173 -11.84 24.73 9.22
C ASN A 173 -12.63 23.57 9.83
N LEU A 174 -12.17 23.07 10.99
CA LEU A 174 -12.82 21.98 11.70
C LEU A 174 -13.69 22.49 12.84
N ASP A 175 -14.93 22.01 12.92
CA ASP A 175 -15.79 22.22 14.10
C ASP A 175 -15.45 21.22 15.21
N LEU A 176 -14.39 21.57 15.95
CA LEU A 176 -13.94 20.76 17.07
C LEU A 176 -14.96 20.71 18.21
N ALA A 177 -15.76 21.77 18.41
CA ALA A 177 -16.75 21.82 19.49
C ALA A 177 -17.89 20.83 19.24
N ARG A 178 -18.36 20.74 18.00
CA ARG A 178 -19.37 19.78 17.58
C ARG A 178 -18.84 18.34 17.66
N ALA A 179 -17.61 18.10 17.20
CA ALA A 179 -16.99 16.78 17.31
C ALA A 179 -16.88 16.31 18.78
N LYS A 180 -16.47 17.21 19.69
CA LYS A 180 -16.42 16.93 21.13
C LYS A 180 -17.80 16.59 21.69
N THR A 181 -18.81 17.40 21.37
CA THR A 181 -20.19 17.18 21.83
C THR A 181 -20.74 15.83 21.39
N VAL A 182 -20.60 15.50 20.11
CA VAL A 182 -21.11 14.24 19.55
C VAL A 182 -20.37 13.03 20.14
N MET A 183 -19.04 13.09 20.29
CA MET A 183 -18.27 12.00 20.87
C MET A 183 -18.56 11.81 22.37
N GLU A 184 -18.74 12.91 23.10
CA GLU A 184 -19.16 12.89 24.51
C GLU A 184 -20.51 12.19 24.66
N GLU A 185 -21.50 12.55 23.84
CA GLU A 185 -22.86 12.02 23.88
C GLU A 185 -22.96 10.56 23.46
N LYS A 186 -22.28 10.17 22.37
CA LYS A 186 -22.45 8.85 21.77
C LYS A 186 -21.46 7.80 22.27
N ILE A 187 -20.30 8.21 22.79
CA ILE A 187 -19.24 7.29 23.19
C ILE A 187 -18.85 7.47 24.65
N ALA A 188 -18.46 8.68 25.07
CA ALA A 188 -17.89 8.88 26.41
C ALA A 188 -18.91 8.63 27.53
N ARG A 189 -20.09 9.30 27.49
CA ARG A 189 -21.15 9.14 28.50
C ARG A 189 -21.71 7.72 28.55
N PRO A 190 -22.04 7.03 27.43
CA PRO A 190 -22.56 5.68 27.51
C PRO A 190 -21.55 4.65 28.03
N LEU A 191 -20.25 4.86 27.82
CA LEU A 191 -19.18 4.01 28.38
C LEU A 191 -18.76 4.42 29.80
N GLY A 192 -19.20 5.57 30.32
CA GLY A 192 -18.81 6.09 31.63
C GLY A 192 -17.33 6.46 31.72
N ILE A 193 -16.74 6.95 30.62
CA ILE A 193 -15.33 7.37 30.53
C ILE A 193 -15.23 8.85 30.15
N ASP A 194 -14.06 9.45 30.35
CA ASP A 194 -13.80 10.82 29.92
C ASP A 194 -13.62 10.92 28.38
N LEU A 195 -13.84 12.13 27.85
CA LEU A 195 -13.76 12.42 26.41
C LEU A 195 -12.42 12.05 25.77
N LEU A 196 -11.31 12.35 26.44
CA LEU A 196 -9.97 12.11 25.88
C LEU A 196 -9.69 10.61 25.81
N LYS A 197 -10.10 9.86 26.83
CA LYS A 197 -10.03 8.41 26.88
C LYS A 197 -10.97 7.76 25.86
N ALA A 198 -12.13 8.34 25.59
CA ALA A 198 -12.99 7.91 24.49
C ALA A 198 -12.29 8.08 23.13
N ALA A 199 -11.68 9.24 22.87
CA ALA A 199 -10.94 9.50 21.64
C ALA A 199 -9.71 8.58 21.49
N GLU A 200 -8.91 8.39 22.54
CA GLU A 200 -7.79 7.42 22.53
C GLU A 200 -8.30 5.98 22.32
N GLY A 201 -9.44 5.63 22.91
CA GLY A 201 -10.09 4.33 22.71
C GLY A 201 -10.47 4.08 21.25
N ILE A 202 -11.00 5.08 20.55
CA ILE A 202 -11.32 5.00 19.12
C ILE A 202 -10.04 4.74 18.31
N ILE A 203 -8.95 5.47 18.58
CA ILE A 203 -7.66 5.26 17.94
C ILE A 203 -7.11 3.86 18.23
N ALA A 204 -7.20 3.40 19.48
CA ALA A 204 -6.73 2.07 19.86
C ALA A 204 -7.49 0.95 19.13
N VAL A 205 -8.82 1.08 18.98
CA VAL A 205 -9.64 0.09 18.27
C VAL A 205 -9.32 0.07 16.78
N VAL A 206 -9.22 1.22 16.11
CA VAL A 206 -8.86 1.24 14.67
C VAL A 206 -7.43 0.75 14.44
N ASN A 207 -6.49 1.09 15.33
CA ASN A 207 -5.12 0.56 15.27
C ASN A 207 -5.10 -0.96 15.45
N ALA A 208 -5.88 -1.50 16.38
CA ALA A 208 -6.01 -2.94 16.55
C ALA A 208 -6.56 -3.64 15.29
N ASN A 209 -7.48 -3.01 14.56
CA ASN A 209 -7.97 -3.52 13.28
C ASN A 209 -6.84 -3.53 12.22
N MET A 210 -6.08 -2.44 12.12
CA MET A 210 -4.93 -2.32 11.22
C MET A 210 -3.82 -3.33 11.54
N ILE A 211 -3.49 -3.52 12.82
CA ILE A 211 -2.53 -4.53 13.28
C ILE A 211 -2.95 -5.94 12.87
N ARG A 212 -4.24 -6.28 12.96
CA ARG A 212 -4.76 -7.57 12.46
C ARG A 212 -4.59 -7.69 10.94
N GLY A 213 -4.85 -6.62 10.20
CA GLY A 213 -4.58 -6.57 8.75
C GLY A 213 -3.11 -6.78 8.42
N ILE A 214 -2.19 -6.14 9.15
CA ILE A 214 -0.75 -6.32 8.97
C ILE A 214 -0.34 -7.77 9.28
N ARG A 215 -0.84 -8.36 10.38
CA ARG A 215 -0.56 -9.77 10.71
C ARG A 215 -1.04 -10.75 9.65
N ARG A 216 -2.15 -10.45 8.97
CA ARG A 216 -2.68 -11.28 7.88
C ARG A 216 -1.76 -11.32 6.65
N VAL A 217 -1.14 -10.19 6.30
CA VAL A 217 -0.18 -10.15 5.17
C VAL A 217 1.23 -10.56 5.55
N SER A 218 1.54 -10.63 6.85
CA SER A 218 2.87 -10.97 7.39
C SER A 218 2.90 -12.32 8.13
N VAL A 219 2.54 -12.32 9.41
CA VAL A 219 2.63 -13.47 10.33
C VAL A 219 1.89 -14.70 9.81
N GLU A 220 0.66 -14.54 9.30
CA GLU A 220 -0.11 -15.66 8.75
C GLU A 220 0.52 -16.28 7.49
N ARG A 221 1.51 -15.58 6.91
CA ARG A 221 2.29 -16.01 5.74
C ARG A 221 3.74 -16.35 6.08
N GLY A 222 4.09 -16.45 7.36
CA GLY A 222 5.42 -16.83 7.83
C GLY A 222 6.42 -15.69 7.98
N TYR A 223 6.02 -14.43 7.76
CA TYR A 223 6.92 -13.28 7.90
C TYR A 223 6.88 -12.71 9.32
N ASP A 224 8.05 -12.34 9.84
CA ASP A 224 8.20 -11.64 11.11
C ASP A 224 8.25 -10.12 10.90
N PRO A 225 7.24 -9.34 11.32
CA PRO A 225 7.21 -7.89 11.14
C PRO A 225 8.43 -7.14 11.69
N ARG A 226 9.15 -7.72 12.65
CA ARG A 226 10.38 -7.13 13.22
C ARG A 226 11.50 -6.96 12.19
N ASN A 227 11.45 -7.72 11.09
CA ASN A 227 12.40 -7.65 9.99
C ASN A 227 11.99 -6.65 8.90
N PHE A 228 10.91 -5.89 9.11
CA PHE A 228 10.33 -4.99 8.13
C PHE A 228 10.28 -3.55 8.65
N VAL A 229 10.37 -2.61 7.72
CA VAL A 229 10.12 -1.18 7.97
C VAL A 229 8.67 -0.85 7.62
N LEU A 230 7.98 -0.05 8.45
CA LEU A 230 6.61 0.36 8.16
C LEU A 230 6.61 1.61 7.27
N VAL A 231 5.83 1.60 6.20
CA VAL A 231 5.66 2.75 5.30
C VAL A 231 4.20 3.20 5.34
N PRO A 232 3.81 4.05 6.32
CA PRO A 232 2.46 4.58 6.39
C PRO A 232 2.31 5.77 5.44
N PHE A 233 1.24 5.73 4.64
CA PHE A 233 0.85 6.81 3.75
C PHE A 233 -0.68 6.85 3.61
N GLY A 234 -1.17 7.62 2.65
CA GLY A 234 -2.53 8.13 2.63
C GLY A 234 -2.64 9.34 3.57
N GLY A 235 -3.78 10.03 3.50
CA GLY A 235 -3.97 11.23 4.30
C GLY A 235 -3.91 10.96 5.81
N ALA A 236 -4.38 9.79 6.25
CA ALA A 236 -4.47 9.45 7.67
C ALA A 236 -3.37 8.49 8.15
N GLY A 237 -2.68 7.74 7.28
CA GLY A 237 -1.73 6.71 7.71
C GLY A 237 -0.65 7.20 8.68
N PRO A 238 0.03 8.32 8.40
CA PRO A 238 1.08 8.83 9.27
C PRO A 238 0.63 9.28 10.67
N LEU A 239 -0.68 9.48 10.92
CA LEU A 239 -1.23 9.72 12.26
C LEU A 239 -1.16 8.47 13.16
N HIS A 240 -1.15 7.29 12.55
CA HIS A 240 -1.24 5.99 13.21
C HIS A 240 0.08 5.19 13.16
N GLY A 241 0.95 5.50 12.19
CA GLY A 241 2.15 4.73 11.87
C GLY A 241 3.07 4.37 13.05
N VAL A 242 3.36 5.33 13.94
CA VAL A 242 4.25 5.07 15.09
C VAL A 242 3.64 4.08 16.08
N GLU A 243 2.34 4.17 16.35
CA GLU A 243 1.66 3.24 17.24
C GLU A 243 1.60 1.83 16.64
N LEU A 244 1.31 1.73 15.33
CA LEU A 244 1.30 0.45 14.62
C LEU A 244 2.66 -0.24 14.66
N ALA A 245 3.72 0.49 14.30
CA ALA A 245 5.09 -0.01 14.33
C ALA A 245 5.50 -0.44 15.75
N ARG A 246 5.13 0.33 16.78
CA ARG A 246 5.40 -0.01 18.19
C ARG A 246 4.75 -1.32 18.60
N GLU A 247 3.47 -1.52 18.32
CA GLU A 247 2.75 -2.75 18.69
C GLU A 247 3.26 -3.99 17.95
N LEU A 248 3.82 -3.80 16.75
CA LEU A 248 4.41 -4.86 15.94
C LEU A 248 5.93 -5.03 16.16
N ASN A 249 6.53 -4.23 17.05
CA ASN A 249 7.98 -4.18 17.28
C ASN A 249 8.81 -3.94 16.01
N MET A 250 8.28 -3.14 15.09
CA MET A 250 9.00 -2.75 13.88
C MET A 250 10.04 -1.68 14.24
N PRO A 251 11.29 -1.82 13.76
CA PRO A 251 12.39 -0.96 14.21
C PRO A 251 12.29 0.48 13.71
N GLN A 252 11.66 0.68 12.55
CA GLN A 252 11.68 1.95 11.83
C GLN A 252 10.40 2.16 11.03
N ILE A 253 10.10 3.44 10.80
CA ILE A 253 8.99 3.92 9.98
C ILE A 253 9.56 4.89 8.93
N ILE A 254 9.03 4.84 7.72
CA ILE A 254 9.36 5.77 6.64
C ILE A 254 8.05 6.38 6.15
N VAL A 255 7.84 7.67 6.42
CA VAL A 255 6.74 8.40 5.79
C VAL A 255 7.25 8.96 4.45
N PRO A 256 6.60 8.65 3.31
CA PRO A 256 7.00 9.19 2.01
C PRO A 256 6.97 10.72 2.00
N ALA A 257 7.69 11.35 1.05
CA ALA A 257 7.66 12.81 0.89
C ALA A 257 6.24 13.37 0.67
N TYR A 258 5.38 12.63 -0.02
CA TYR A 258 4.00 13.03 -0.33
C TYR A 258 3.03 11.89 0.04
N PRO A 259 2.77 11.67 1.34
CA PRO A 259 2.02 10.51 1.79
C PRO A 259 0.57 10.51 1.29
N GLY A 260 -0.11 11.66 1.22
CA GLY A 260 -1.51 11.73 0.82
C GLY A 260 -1.74 11.45 -0.67
N ILE A 261 -0.72 11.58 -1.51
CA ILE A 261 -0.76 11.25 -2.94
C ILE A 261 0.19 10.10 -3.33
N ALA A 262 0.69 9.34 -2.34
CA ALA A 262 1.65 8.27 -2.55
C ALA A 262 1.18 7.23 -3.57
N SER A 263 -0.11 6.84 -3.55
CA SER A 263 -0.64 5.88 -4.53
C SER A 263 -0.57 6.39 -5.97
N ALA A 264 -0.79 7.70 -6.20
CA ALA A 264 -0.62 8.31 -7.52
C ALA A 264 0.85 8.36 -7.95
N PHE A 265 1.77 8.65 -7.00
CA PHE A 265 3.20 8.61 -7.28
C PHE A 265 3.66 7.22 -7.75
N GLY A 266 3.20 6.16 -7.10
CA GLY A 266 3.56 4.79 -7.49
C GLY A 266 3.03 4.39 -8.85
N MET A 267 1.89 4.97 -9.28
CA MET A 267 1.38 4.76 -10.65
C MET A 267 2.33 5.25 -11.73
N LEU A 268 3.12 6.29 -11.45
CA LEU A 268 4.13 6.80 -12.39
C LEU A 268 5.30 5.82 -12.59
N SER A 269 5.46 4.82 -11.71
CA SER A 269 6.55 3.85 -11.75
C SER A 269 6.18 2.54 -12.44
N ALA A 270 4.92 2.40 -12.85
CA ALA A 270 4.44 1.21 -13.53
C ALA A 270 4.87 1.17 -14.99
N ASP A 271 5.24 -0.02 -15.44
CA ASP A 271 5.42 -0.33 -16.84
C ASP A 271 4.11 -0.82 -17.46
N VAL A 272 4.00 -0.74 -18.78
CA VAL A 272 2.93 -1.44 -19.51
C VAL A 272 3.09 -2.94 -19.29
N ARG A 273 2.02 -3.65 -18.93
CA ARG A 273 2.10 -5.07 -18.57
C ARG A 273 0.95 -5.90 -19.15
N HIS A 274 1.32 -6.95 -19.89
CA HIS A 274 0.38 -7.96 -20.38
C HIS A 274 0.76 -9.34 -19.86
N ASP A 275 -0.16 -9.95 -19.11
CA ASP A 275 -0.02 -11.32 -18.63
C ASP A 275 -0.75 -12.31 -19.56
N TYR A 276 -0.01 -13.24 -20.14
CA TYR A 276 -0.52 -14.36 -20.92
C TYR A 276 -0.36 -15.64 -20.12
N VAL A 277 -1.40 -16.46 -20.09
CA VAL A 277 -1.44 -17.73 -19.34
C VAL A 277 -1.97 -18.84 -20.23
N ARG A 278 -1.36 -20.03 -20.12
CA ARG A 278 -1.85 -21.29 -20.69
C ARG A 278 -1.81 -22.36 -19.62
N THR A 279 -2.96 -22.94 -19.31
CA THR A 279 -3.05 -24.10 -18.42
C THR A 279 -2.54 -25.33 -19.16
N HIS A 280 -1.56 -26.01 -18.56
CA HIS A 280 -0.97 -27.23 -19.08
C HIS A 280 -0.51 -28.07 -17.90
N ILE A 281 -1.37 -29.00 -17.46
CA ILE A 281 -1.12 -29.83 -16.29
C ILE A 281 -0.30 -31.05 -16.71
N THR A 282 0.94 -31.14 -16.24
CA THR A 282 1.81 -32.29 -16.50
C THR A 282 2.87 -32.44 -15.42
N GLU A 283 3.24 -33.67 -15.09
CA GLU A 283 4.38 -33.93 -14.21
C GLU A 283 5.68 -33.49 -14.86
N THR A 284 6.51 -32.77 -14.11
CA THR A 284 7.80 -32.25 -14.58
C THR A 284 8.74 -33.34 -15.09
N GLY A 285 8.65 -34.58 -14.58
CA GLY A 285 9.41 -35.73 -15.06
C GLY A 285 8.99 -36.24 -16.45
N HIS A 286 7.72 -36.07 -16.81
CA HIS A 286 7.12 -36.57 -18.05
C HIS A 286 6.84 -35.46 -19.08
N ALA A 287 7.19 -34.21 -18.76
CA ALA A 287 6.92 -33.06 -19.59
C ALA A 287 7.70 -33.10 -20.93
N ASP A 288 6.96 -32.99 -22.04
CA ASP A 288 7.50 -32.76 -23.38
C ASP A 288 8.06 -31.34 -23.49
N VAL A 289 9.38 -31.24 -23.50
CA VAL A 289 10.13 -29.97 -23.49
C VAL A 289 9.81 -29.13 -24.74
N ASP A 290 9.68 -29.76 -25.91
CA ASP A 290 9.46 -29.04 -27.16
C ASP A 290 8.03 -28.50 -27.24
N HIS A 291 7.05 -29.26 -26.71
CA HIS A 291 5.69 -28.78 -26.58
C HIS A 291 5.56 -27.61 -25.58
N LEU A 292 6.19 -27.69 -24.41
CA LEU A 292 6.20 -26.58 -23.45
C LEU A 292 6.87 -25.33 -24.05
N GLU A 293 7.99 -25.51 -24.75
CA GLU A 293 8.68 -24.42 -25.44
C GLU A 293 7.79 -23.79 -26.53
N SER A 294 7.03 -24.57 -27.29
CA SER A 294 6.10 -24.01 -28.29
C SER A 294 5.02 -23.16 -27.64
N LEU A 295 4.46 -23.60 -26.51
CA LEU A 295 3.45 -22.82 -25.77
C LEU A 295 4.01 -21.48 -25.27
N PHE A 296 5.25 -21.46 -24.77
CA PHE A 296 5.91 -20.21 -24.41
C PHE A 296 6.09 -19.29 -25.63
N ARG A 297 6.59 -19.82 -26.75
CA ARG A 297 6.81 -19.03 -27.98
C ARG A 297 5.53 -18.43 -28.53
N ASP A 298 4.42 -19.17 -28.50
CA ASP A 298 3.12 -18.65 -28.93
C ASP A 298 2.68 -17.46 -28.07
N MET A 299 2.83 -17.56 -26.74
CA MET A 299 2.52 -16.45 -25.84
C MET A 299 3.48 -15.26 -26.01
N GLU A 300 4.78 -15.52 -26.19
CA GLU A 300 5.79 -14.49 -26.46
C GLU A 300 5.55 -13.75 -27.77
N SER A 301 5.13 -14.47 -28.81
CA SER A 301 4.75 -13.89 -30.10
C SER A 301 3.56 -12.95 -29.95
N ASN A 302 2.51 -13.38 -29.24
CA ASN A 302 1.35 -12.55 -28.94
C ASN A 302 1.73 -11.30 -28.13
N GLY A 303 2.55 -11.46 -27.09
CA GLY A 303 3.05 -10.36 -26.25
C GLY A 303 3.88 -9.36 -27.03
N SER A 304 4.81 -9.83 -27.85
CA SER A 304 5.65 -8.98 -28.69
C SER A 304 4.83 -8.20 -29.71
N ALA A 305 3.86 -8.86 -30.37
CA ALA A 305 2.98 -8.22 -31.32
C ALA A 305 2.11 -7.15 -30.67
N GLN A 306 1.64 -7.38 -29.44
CA GLN A 306 0.86 -6.41 -28.69
C GLN A 306 1.71 -5.20 -28.27
N LEU A 307 2.87 -5.43 -27.66
CA LEU A 307 3.81 -4.36 -27.30
C LEU A 307 4.23 -3.52 -28.52
N GLY A 308 4.42 -4.16 -29.67
CA GLY A 308 4.72 -3.47 -30.93
C GLY A 308 3.60 -2.54 -31.41
N ARG A 309 2.32 -2.93 -31.25
CA ARG A 309 1.18 -2.05 -31.54
C ARG A 309 1.10 -0.85 -30.60
N GLU A 310 1.59 -1.03 -29.37
CA GLU A 310 1.64 0.00 -28.32
C GLU A 310 2.95 0.82 -28.36
N GLY A 311 3.79 0.63 -29.40
CA GLY A 311 4.98 1.43 -29.64
C GLY A 311 6.27 0.96 -28.94
N PHE A 312 6.26 -0.17 -28.23
CA PHE A 312 7.42 -0.71 -27.54
C PHE A 312 8.24 -1.66 -28.42
N SER A 313 9.57 -1.50 -28.43
CA SER A 313 10.47 -2.32 -29.24
C SER A 313 11.90 -2.35 -28.65
N GLY A 314 12.72 -3.29 -29.10
CA GLY A 314 14.10 -3.40 -28.66
C GLY A 314 14.23 -3.50 -27.13
N ALA A 315 15.00 -2.59 -26.53
CA ALA A 315 15.23 -2.60 -25.07
C ALA A 315 14.01 -2.18 -24.24
N SER A 316 13.00 -1.53 -24.83
CA SER A 316 11.77 -1.17 -24.11
C SER A 316 10.71 -2.27 -24.15
N SER A 317 10.99 -3.41 -24.78
CA SER A 317 10.12 -4.58 -24.81
C SER A 317 10.82 -5.75 -24.10
N VAL A 318 10.24 -6.20 -22.98
CA VAL A 318 10.81 -7.26 -22.14
C VAL A 318 9.81 -8.38 -21.97
N LEU A 319 10.24 -9.62 -22.23
CA LEU A 319 9.44 -10.82 -22.02
C LEU A 319 10.02 -11.62 -20.84
N LEU A 320 9.16 -12.02 -19.92
CA LEU A 320 9.50 -12.83 -18.76
C LEU A 320 8.65 -14.10 -18.76
N ARG A 321 9.28 -15.26 -18.56
CA ARG A 321 8.61 -16.56 -18.48
C ARG A 321 8.46 -16.98 -17.02
N TYR A 322 7.30 -17.53 -16.67
CA TYR A 322 7.04 -18.16 -15.37
C TYR A 322 6.31 -19.48 -15.55
N ALA A 323 6.42 -20.35 -14.56
CA ALA A 323 5.64 -21.57 -14.45
C ALA A 323 4.98 -21.65 -13.08
N ASP A 324 3.67 -21.85 -13.05
CA ASP A 324 2.96 -22.18 -11.81
C ASP A 324 3.12 -23.66 -11.55
N MET A 325 3.72 -23.99 -10.41
CA MET A 325 4.12 -25.35 -10.03
C MET A 325 3.55 -25.72 -8.67
N ARG A 326 3.29 -27.01 -8.47
CA ARG A 326 2.82 -27.57 -7.19
C ARG A 326 3.29 -29.01 -7.01
N TYR A 327 3.30 -29.52 -5.78
CA TYR A 327 3.39 -30.97 -5.58
C TYR A 327 2.11 -31.64 -6.09
N HIS A 328 2.21 -32.86 -6.59
CA HIS A 328 1.06 -33.65 -7.03
C HIS A 328 0.00 -33.72 -5.91
N ARG A 329 -1.28 -33.49 -6.26
CA ARG A 329 -2.45 -33.37 -5.35
C ARG A 329 -2.44 -32.21 -4.35
N GLN A 330 -1.47 -31.30 -4.43
CA GLN A 330 -1.53 -30.04 -3.68
C GLN A 330 -2.61 -29.13 -4.27
N ALA A 331 -3.27 -28.32 -3.43
CA ALA A 331 -4.38 -27.47 -3.85
C ALA A 331 -3.95 -26.07 -4.33
N TYR A 332 -2.69 -25.67 -4.08
CA TYR A 332 -2.17 -24.33 -4.33
C TYR A 332 -0.85 -24.39 -5.09
N GLU A 333 -0.62 -23.39 -5.94
CA GLU A 333 0.58 -23.26 -6.78
C GLU A 333 1.55 -22.17 -6.28
N LEU A 334 2.82 -22.32 -6.64
CA LEU A 334 3.84 -21.27 -6.58
C LEU A 334 4.26 -20.88 -7.99
N SER A 335 4.33 -19.58 -8.28
CA SER A 335 4.78 -19.08 -9.57
C SER A 335 6.30 -18.91 -9.57
N ILE A 336 6.99 -19.73 -10.36
CA ILE A 336 8.45 -19.81 -10.39
C ILE A 336 8.99 -19.16 -11.67
N PRO A 337 9.89 -18.16 -11.56
CA PRO A 337 10.49 -17.53 -12.74
C PRO A 337 11.42 -18.50 -13.48
N LEU A 338 11.35 -18.47 -14.81
CA LEU A 338 12.29 -19.17 -15.68
C LEU A 338 13.51 -18.29 -15.95
N ILE A 339 14.71 -18.83 -15.78
CA ILE A 339 15.94 -18.17 -16.23
C ILE A 339 15.93 -18.09 -17.76
N LYS A 340 16.43 -16.99 -18.31
CA LYS A 340 16.44 -16.69 -19.77
C LYS A 340 16.98 -17.85 -20.59
N GLY A 341 16.32 -18.13 -21.72
CA GLY A 341 16.76 -19.10 -22.73
C GLY A 341 15.63 -19.99 -23.22
N ARG A 342 15.94 -20.84 -24.20
CA ARG A 342 15.05 -21.93 -24.63
C ARG A 342 14.88 -22.91 -23.47
N LEU A 343 13.67 -23.37 -23.22
CA LEU A 343 13.42 -24.40 -22.21
C LEU A 343 14.14 -25.70 -22.60
N SER A 344 14.83 -26.28 -21.62
CA SER A 344 15.55 -27.56 -21.75
C SER A 344 15.15 -28.48 -20.59
N ARG A 345 15.52 -29.76 -20.65
CA ARG A 345 15.34 -30.69 -19.52
C ARG A 345 16.04 -30.18 -18.26
N GLU A 346 17.28 -29.72 -18.39
CA GLU A 346 18.04 -29.09 -17.30
C GLU A 346 17.33 -27.83 -16.77
N GLY A 347 16.72 -27.03 -17.66
CA GLY A 347 15.89 -25.89 -17.28
C GLY A 347 14.69 -26.28 -16.41
N ILE A 348 14.04 -27.41 -16.69
CA ILE A 348 12.96 -27.96 -15.87
C ILE A 348 13.48 -28.42 -14.51
N GLU A 349 14.64 -29.08 -14.46
CA GLU A 349 15.26 -29.48 -13.19
C GLU A 349 15.63 -28.26 -12.34
N ASN A 350 16.11 -27.18 -12.96
CA ASN A 350 16.35 -25.90 -12.28
C ASN A 350 15.07 -25.30 -11.72
N LEU A 351 13.97 -25.33 -12.48
CA LEU A 351 12.66 -24.88 -12.00
C LEU A 351 12.18 -25.68 -10.81
N VAL A 352 12.34 -27.00 -10.82
CA VAL A 352 11.99 -27.87 -9.69
C VAL A 352 12.81 -27.53 -8.45
N ARG A 353 14.12 -27.28 -8.60
CA ARG A 353 14.97 -26.82 -7.49
C ARG A 353 14.52 -25.48 -6.92
N HIS A 354 14.22 -24.50 -7.76
CA HIS A 354 13.69 -23.21 -7.32
C HIS A 354 12.31 -23.35 -6.68
N PHE A 355 11.45 -24.22 -7.21
CA PHE A 355 10.16 -24.53 -6.60
C PHE A 355 10.33 -25.04 -5.16
N HIS A 356 11.24 -25.98 -4.90
CA HIS A 356 11.50 -26.45 -3.55
C HIS A 356 12.03 -25.33 -2.62
N GLN A 357 12.93 -24.47 -3.11
CA GLN A 357 13.43 -23.33 -2.34
C GLN A 357 12.31 -22.33 -2.00
N SER A 358 11.49 -21.96 -2.98
CA SER A 358 10.33 -21.08 -2.78
C SER A 358 9.30 -21.71 -1.84
N HIS A 359 9.10 -23.02 -1.91
CA HIS A 359 8.18 -23.74 -1.01
C HIS A 359 8.71 -23.79 0.43
N GLN A 360 10.02 -23.98 0.62
CA GLN A 360 10.65 -23.90 1.94
C GLN A 360 10.51 -22.50 2.54
N ALA A 361 10.73 -21.45 1.73
CA ALA A 361 10.58 -20.08 2.18
C ALA A 361 9.13 -19.74 2.54
N ALA A 362 8.17 -20.12 1.69
CA ALA A 362 6.76 -19.77 1.88
C ALA A 362 6.06 -20.60 2.98
N TYR A 363 6.44 -21.85 3.18
CA TYR A 363 5.70 -22.78 4.05
C TYR A 363 6.56 -23.48 5.13
N GLY A 364 7.88 -23.27 5.14
CA GLY A 364 8.78 -23.85 6.13
C GLY A 364 9.12 -25.33 5.92
N TYR A 365 8.68 -25.95 4.83
CA TYR A 365 9.01 -27.35 4.50
C TYR A 365 9.12 -27.59 3.00
N THR A 366 9.75 -28.70 2.61
CA THR A 366 9.76 -29.24 1.23
C THR A 366 9.32 -30.70 1.23
N ARG A 367 8.93 -31.20 0.06
CA ARG A 367 8.61 -32.62 -0.18
C ARG A 367 9.38 -33.12 -1.40
N GLU A 368 10.70 -33.18 -1.28
CA GLU A 368 11.61 -33.50 -2.40
C GLU A 368 11.32 -34.85 -3.10
N LYS A 369 10.65 -35.77 -2.42
CA LYS A 369 10.26 -37.08 -2.97
C LYS A 369 8.93 -37.07 -3.72
N GLU A 370 8.11 -36.04 -3.55
CA GLU A 370 6.81 -35.93 -4.21
C GLU A 370 6.99 -35.38 -5.62
N PRO A 371 6.30 -35.95 -6.64
CA PRO A 371 6.31 -35.40 -7.99
C PRO A 371 5.84 -33.95 -8.01
N VAL A 372 6.51 -33.13 -8.82
CA VAL A 372 6.12 -31.74 -9.06
C VAL A 372 5.41 -31.65 -10.41
N GLU A 373 4.27 -30.96 -10.43
CA GLU A 373 3.46 -30.70 -11.61
C GLU A 373 3.66 -29.25 -12.09
N PHE A 374 3.75 -29.07 -13.41
CA PHE A 374 3.33 -27.80 -14.02
C PHE A 374 1.81 -27.73 -13.99
N VAL A 375 1.27 -26.54 -13.71
CA VAL A 375 -0.18 -26.25 -13.78
C VAL A 375 -0.45 -25.22 -14.87
N ASN A 376 0.26 -24.10 -14.83
CA ASN A 376 0.18 -23.05 -15.84
C ASN A 376 1.55 -22.62 -16.32
N LEU A 377 1.65 -22.30 -17.60
CA LEU A 377 2.77 -21.56 -18.18
C LEU A 377 2.35 -20.11 -18.35
N ARG A 378 3.25 -19.17 -18.04
CA ARG A 378 2.97 -17.73 -18.13
C ARG A 378 4.05 -16.98 -18.87
N VAL A 379 3.63 -16.00 -19.65
CA VAL A 379 4.51 -14.97 -20.21
C VAL A 379 4.01 -13.62 -19.77
N VAL A 380 4.89 -12.82 -19.18
CA VAL A 380 4.65 -11.41 -18.88
C VAL A 380 5.39 -10.59 -19.93
N ALA A 381 4.64 -9.84 -20.73
CA ALA A 381 5.18 -8.87 -21.68
C ALA A 381 5.15 -7.47 -21.04
N LEU A 382 6.32 -6.85 -20.92
CA LEU A 382 6.50 -5.54 -20.31
C LEU A 382 6.95 -4.50 -21.35
N GLY A 383 6.19 -3.42 -21.46
CA GLY A 383 6.58 -2.21 -22.17
C GLY A 383 7.19 -1.21 -21.19
N LYS A 384 8.51 -1.01 -21.25
CA LYS A 384 9.24 -0.15 -20.33
C LYS A 384 8.92 1.32 -20.59
N LEU A 385 8.33 1.97 -19.59
CA LEU A 385 8.11 3.41 -19.58
C LEU A 385 9.35 4.13 -19.01
N PRO A 386 9.53 5.43 -19.28
CA PRO A 386 10.61 6.21 -18.68
C PRO A 386 10.58 6.10 -17.15
N ALA A 387 11.72 5.74 -16.56
CA ALA A 387 11.82 5.63 -15.12
C ALA A 387 11.62 7.00 -14.45
N ILE A 388 10.90 7.03 -13.32
CA ILE A 388 10.86 8.21 -12.47
C ILE A 388 12.26 8.42 -11.89
N SER A 389 12.81 9.61 -12.08
CA SER A 389 13.95 10.08 -11.30
C SER A 389 13.42 10.91 -10.14
N THR A 390 13.75 10.52 -8.90
CA THR A 390 13.64 11.46 -7.78
C THR A 390 14.94 12.20 -7.64
N SER A 391 14.85 13.49 -7.31
CA SER A 391 16.04 14.27 -7.01
C SER A 391 16.54 13.93 -5.62
N ASP A 392 17.84 13.68 -5.47
CA ASP A 392 18.52 13.49 -4.19
C ASP A 392 19.23 14.77 -3.71
N ASP A 393 18.91 15.92 -4.31
CA ASP A 393 19.54 17.22 -4.11
C ASP A 393 18.95 18.03 -2.95
N ARG A 394 18.12 17.43 -2.09
CA ARG A 394 17.51 18.16 -0.96
C ARG A 394 18.64 18.81 -0.14
N PRO A 395 18.61 20.14 0.06
CA PRO A 395 19.69 20.82 0.75
C PRO A 395 19.89 20.26 2.16
N LYS A 396 21.14 20.10 2.56
CA LYS A 396 21.51 19.66 3.91
C LYS A 396 21.26 20.78 4.93
N GLY A 397 20.52 20.46 5.98
CA GLY A 397 20.26 21.40 7.08
C GLY A 397 21.49 21.56 7.98
N LYS A 398 21.97 22.79 8.17
CA LYS A 398 23.10 23.10 9.07
C LYS A 398 22.70 23.42 10.51
N LYS A 399 21.40 23.65 10.73
CA LYS A 399 20.82 24.05 12.02
C LYS A 399 19.65 23.14 12.34
N PRO A 400 19.27 22.99 13.63
CA PRO A 400 18.02 22.34 13.99
C PRO A 400 16.82 22.98 13.27
N PRO A 401 15.79 22.18 12.90
CA PRO A 401 14.59 22.74 12.31
C PRO A 401 13.88 23.64 13.32
N VAL A 402 13.26 24.72 12.83
CA VAL A 402 12.53 25.68 13.66
C VAL A 402 11.04 25.30 13.64
N PRO A 403 10.39 25.08 14.80
CA PRO A 403 8.96 24.85 14.83
C PRO A 403 8.20 26.11 14.41
N ILE A 404 7.11 25.94 13.67
CA ILE A 404 6.23 27.03 13.25
C ILE A 404 5.26 27.44 14.36
N ASN A 405 4.93 26.53 15.28
CA ASN A 405 4.07 26.76 16.43
C ASN A 405 4.23 25.64 17.47
N SER A 406 3.46 25.69 18.56
CA SER A 406 3.20 24.56 19.46
C SER A 406 1.70 24.42 19.72
N ARG A 407 1.26 23.19 20.03
CA ARG A 407 -0.08 22.93 20.53
C ARG A 407 -0.10 21.78 21.52
N ARG A 408 -1.15 21.69 22.34
CA ARG A 408 -1.36 20.55 23.22
C ARG A 408 -1.84 19.35 22.42
N VAL A 409 -1.09 18.26 22.49
CA VAL A 409 -1.46 16.96 21.92
C VAL A 409 -1.54 15.95 23.05
N VAL A 410 -2.56 15.12 23.04
CA VAL A 410 -2.78 14.12 24.09
C VAL A 410 -1.99 12.84 23.76
N PHE A 411 -1.16 12.42 24.70
CA PHE A 411 -0.44 11.15 24.66
C PHE A 411 -0.64 10.39 25.96
N ASN A 412 -1.23 9.20 25.91
CA ASN A 412 -1.51 8.35 27.06
C ASN A 412 -2.33 9.09 28.14
N GLY A 413 -3.41 9.74 27.71
CA GLY A 413 -4.31 10.51 28.56
C GLY A 413 -3.75 11.84 29.09
N GLN A 414 -2.53 12.22 28.73
CA GLN A 414 -1.89 13.45 29.20
C GLN A 414 -1.71 14.45 28.05
N PRO A 415 -2.24 15.68 28.17
CA PRO A 415 -1.92 16.77 27.24
C PRO A 415 -0.45 17.18 27.38
N VAL A 416 0.30 17.14 26.29
CA VAL A 416 1.71 17.53 26.23
C VAL A 416 1.89 18.65 25.22
N GLU A 417 2.61 19.70 25.63
CA GLU A 417 3.00 20.79 24.73
C GLU A 417 3.90 20.22 23.62
N THR A 418 3.43 20.29 22.38
CA THR A 418 4.02 19.58 21.24
C THR A 418 4.39 20.57 20.16
N LYS A 419 5.64 20.50 19.70
CA LYS A 419 6.16 21.37 18.65
C LYS A 419 5.57 20.99 17.29
N VAL A 420 5.19 21.99 16.50
CA VAL A 420 4.63 21.81 15.16
C VAL A 420 5.66 22.27 14.13
N TYR A 421 5.91 21.47 13.11
CA TYR A 421 6.83 21.78 12.01
C TYR A 421 6.09 21.71 10.67
N GLN A 422 6.44 22.60 9.74
CA GLN A 422 6.00 22.47 8.35
C GLN A 422 6.89 21.47 7.61
N ARG A 423 6.32 20.50 6.90
CA ARG A 423 7.09 19.47 6.19
C ARG A 423 8.12 20.08 5.22
N ASP A 424 7.70 21.06 4.42
CA ASP A 424 8.52 21.63 3.35
C ASP A 424 9.73 22.42 3.86
N SER A 425 9.73 22.85 5.13
CA SER A 425 10.88 23.53 5.72
C SER A 425 11.94 22.57 6.27
N LEU A 426 11.66 21.27 6.29
CA LEU A 426 12.59 20.26 6.81
C LEU A 426 13.62 19.88 5.75
N LEU A 427 14.88 20.16 6.07
CA LEU A 427 16.03 19.89 5.22
C LEU A 427 16.62 18.51 5.52
N HIS A 428 17.44 18.02 4.60
CA HIS A 428 18.11 16.73 4.75
C HIS A 428 19.00 16.71 6.02
N GLU A 429 18.99 15.59 6.75
CA GLU A 429 19.67 15.32 8.03
C GLU A 429 19.22 16.20 9.22
N GLN A 430 18.09 16.91 9.10
CA GLN A 430 17.51 17.60 10.24
C GLN A 430 16.77 16.64 11.15
N LEU A 431 17.15 16.65 12.42
CA LEU A 431 16.57 15.83 13.48
C LEU A 431 15.47 16.58 14.24
N ILE A 432 14.34 15.91 14.44
CA ILE A 432 13.23 16.34 15.28
C ILE A 432 13.12 15.36 16.45
N GLN A 433 13.17 15.87 17.67
CA GLN A 433 12.87 15.10 18.87
C GLN A 433 11.38 15.19 19.19
N GLY A 434 10.74 14.05 19.45
CA GLY A 434 9.35 13.99 19.90
C GLY A 434 9.19 14.47 21.35
N PRO A 435 8.01 14.99 21.75
CA PRO A 435 6.78 15.07 20.97
C PRO A 435 6.83 16.16 19.89
N ALA A 436 6.43 15.80 18.68
CA ALA A 436 6.30 16.71 17.56
C ALA A 436 5.14 16.31 16.64
N VAL A 437 4.58 17.30 15.95
CA VAL A 437 3.69 17.11 14.80
C VAL A 437 4.35 17.73 13.57
N VAL A 438 4.36 17.02 12.46
CA VAL A 438 4.79 17.54 11.16
C VAL A 438 3.57 17.67 10.28
N GLU A 439 3.30 18.89 9.82
CA GLU A 439 2.14 19.24 9.02
C GLU A 439 2.52 19.39 7.55
N GLN A 440 1.64 18.88 6.69
CA GLN A 440 1.74 18.94 5.25
C GLN A 440 0.33 19.12 4.68
N LEU A 441 0.23 19.64 3.46
CA LEU A 441 -1.05 19.85 2.78
C LEU A 441 -1.92 18.57 2.76
N ASP A 442 -1.29 17.44 2.51
CA ASP A 442 -1.94 16.16 2.20
C ASP A 442 -1.94 15.16 3.37
N SER A 443 -1.26 15.45 4.48
CA SER A 443 -1.24 14.58 5.67
C SER A 443 -0.70 15.28 6.93
N THR A 444 -0.90 14.63 8.08
CA THR A 444 -0.31 15.03 9.36
C THR A 444 0.43 13.86 9.98
N ILE A 445 1.65 14.09 10.43
CA ILE A 445 2.55 13.06 10.95
C ILE A 445 2.78 13.32 12.43
N VAL A 446 2.57 12.30 13.26
CA VAL A 446 2.78 12.40 14.72
C VAL A 446 4.05 11.68 15.11
N VAL A 447 4.97 12.40 15.75
CA VAL A 447 6.20 11.87 16.36
C VAL A 447 6.01 11.92 17.88
N PRO A 448 5.59 10.82 18.53
CA PRO A 448 5.26 10.84 19.96
C PRO A 448 6.51 10.98 20.85
N PRO A 449 6.33 11.22 22.16
CA PRO A 449 7.45 11.22 23.11
C PRO A 449 8.30 9.94 23.01
N ARG A 450 9.62 10.07 23.16
CA ARG A 450 10.63 8.99 23.03
C ARG A 450 10.84 8.48 21.60
N TYR A 451 10.35 9.20 20.60
CA TYR A 451 10.69 8.97 19.20
C TYR A 451 11.45 10.18 18.66
N ARG A 452 12.19 9.93 17.58
CA ARG A 452 12.88 10.95 16.80
C ARG A 452 12.56 10.76 15.33
N ALA A 453 12.57 11.86 14.58
CA ALA A 453 12.35 11.85 13.15
C ALA A 453 13.47 12.59 12.43
N GLU A 454 13.90 12.07 11.29
CA GLU A 454 14.95 12.66 10.45
C GLU A 454 14.50 12.69 8.99
N THR A 455 14.83 13.76 8.27
CA THR A 455 14.52 13.86 6.84
C THR A 455 15.68 13.34 5.99
N ASP A 456 15.42 12.37 5.13
CA ASP A 456 16.43 11.84 4.20
C ASP A 456 16.65 12.77 2.99
N ARG A 457 17.54 12.38 2.07
CA ARG A 457 17.88 13.16 0.88
C ARG A 457 16.75 13.23 -0.16
N TYR A 458 15.81 12.30 -0.11
CA TYR A 458 14.63 12.25 -0.99
C TYR A 458 13.43 12.99 -0.40
N GLY A 459 13.55 13.49 0.83
CA GLY A 459 12.46 14.13 1.53
C GLY A 459 11.47 13.15 2.17
N ASN A 460 11.85 11.90 2.43
CA ASN A 460 11.11 11.00 3.30
C ASN A 460 11.38 11.35 4.77
N LEU A 461 10.45 11.02 5.67
CA LEU A 461 10.62 11.21 7.12
C LEU A 461 10.86 9.86 7.78
N MET A 462 12.08 9.65 8.24
CA MET A 462 12.55 8.44 8.92
C MET A 462 12.26 8.57 10.41
N ILE A 463 11.35 7.77 10.95
CA ILE A 463 10.96 7.81 12.36
C ILE A 463 11.42 6.52 13.06
N GLN A 464 12.05 6.68 14.21
CA GLN A 464 12.52 5.56 15.03
C GLN A 464 12.49 5.93 16.51
N LYS A 465 12.57 4.93 17.38
CA LYS A 465 12.66 5.15 18.82
C LYS A 465 13.93 5.96 19.15
N GLY A 466 13.81 6.97 20.00
CA GLY A 466 14.95 7.73 20.48
C GLY A 466 15.86 6.86 21.36
N GLU A 467 17.16 7.09 21.30
CA GLU A 467 18.09 6.52 22.29
C GLU A 467 17.75 7.10 23.67
N GLN A 468 17.67 6.25 24.69
CA GLN A 468 17.50 6.72 26.06
C GLN A 468 18.82 7.36 26.49
N SER A 469 18.84 8.69 26.59
CA SER A 469 19.88 9.43 27.32
C SER A 469 19.68 9.32 28.82
#